data_AF-U9U3A1-F1
#
_entry.id   AF-U9U3A1-F1
#
_cell.length_a   1.000
_cell.length_b   1.000
_cell.length_c   1.000
_cell.angle_alpha   90.00
_cell.angle_beta   90.00
_cell.angle_gamma   90.00
#
_symmetry.space_group_name_H-M   'P 1'
#
loop_
_entity.id
_entity.type
_entity.pdbx_description
1 polymer ?
#
loop_
_entity_poly.entity_id
_entity_poly.type
_entity_poly.pdbx_seq_one_letter_code
_entity_poly.pdbx_strand_id
1 'polypeptide(L)'
;NFGYDCGLIYPPGLIQIPQAMRQLFELIVKHSYDFEVFLKSSQDTFTKKLLISNITKGQDILPSIKTYIMKKRRVKYLAINGALFRSEFVSDELFSLEDEVKEFMLYDIKVKSYYGLAINMDDFMKEVI
;
A
#
# COMPACT_ATOMS: atom_id res chain seq x y z
N ASN A 1 -27.50 6.60 8.75
CA ASN A 1 -26.51 6.82 9.82
C ASN A 1 -25.88 5.51 10.25
N PHE A 2 -24.89 5.05 9.50
CA PHE A 2 -23.95 4.02 9.94
C PHE A 2 -22.56 4.55 9.61
N GLY A 3 -21.85 4.98 10.65
CA GLY A 3 -20.43 5.32 10.57
C GLY A 3 -19.63 4.04 10.48
N TYR A 4 -18.86 3.88 9.42
CA TYR A 4 -17.90 2.79 9.25
C TYR A 4 -16.57 3.20 9.90
N ASP A 5 -16.59 3.13 11.23
CA ASP A 5 -15.40 3.16 12.08
C ASP A 5 -14.51 1.95 11.78
N CYS A 6 -13.21 2.21 11.77
CA CYS A 6 -12.06 1.32 11.65
C CYS A 6 -12.34 -0.20 11.61
N GLY A 7 -12.37 -0.76 10.41
CA GLY A 7 -12.27 -2.21 10.17
C GLY A 7 -10.89 -2.58 9.67
N LEU A 8 -9.88 -2.60 10.54
CA LEU A 8 -8.81 -3.57 10.36
C LEU A 8 -9.45 -4.94 10.64
N ILE A 9 -9.87 -5.67 9.60
CA ILE A 9 -10.30 -7.05 9.80
C ILE A 9 -9.04 -7.89 10.00
N TYR A 10 -8.57 -7.94 11.25
CA TYR A 10 -7.83 -9.09 11.75
C TYR A 10 -8.67 -9.72 12.86
N PRO A 11 -9.11 -10.98 12.72
CA PRO A 11 -9.70 -11.67 13.86
C PRO A 11 -8.62 -11.84 14.93
N PRO A 12 -8.92 -11.57 16.21
CA PRO A 12 -7.96 -11.75 17.30
C PRO A 12 -7.67 -13.24 17.46
N GLY A 13 -6.49 -13.68 17.02
CA GLY A 13 -6.03 -15.07 17.22
C GLY A 13 -5.15 -15.72 16.15
N LEU A 14 -4.74 -15.05 15.07
CA LEU A 14 -3.92 -15.69 14.03
C LEU A 14 -2.42 -15.66 14.35
N ILE A 15 -1.95 -16.70 15.06
CA ILE A 15 -0.52 -17.01 15.28
C ILE A 15 0.16 -17.59 14.01
N GLN A 16 -0.55 -17.82 12.90
CA GLN A 16 0.06 -18.15 11.61
C GLN A 16 -0.63 -17.41 10.46
N ILE A 17 0.16 -16.64 9.72
CA ILE A 17 -0.24 -15.97 8.48
C ILE A 17 -0.33 -17.05 7.38
N PRO A 18 -1.52 -17.34 6.82
CA PRO A 18 -1.66 -18.38 5.80
C PRO A 18 -0.81 -18.08 4.56
N GLN A 19 -0.26 -19.12 3.93
CA GLN A 19 0.59 -19.05 2.73
C GLN A 19 -0.06 -18.28 1.56
N ALA A 20 -1.39 -18.15 1.58
CA ALA A 20 -2.19 -17.32 0.66
C ALA A 20 -1.93 -15.80 0.80
N MET A 21 -1.43 -15.31 1.95
CA MET A 21 -1.05 -13.90 2.15
C MET A 21 0.23 -13.47 1.42
N ARG A 22 0.88 -14.37 0.65
CA ARG A 22 2.17 -14.07 -0.01
C ARG A 22 2.09 -13.31 -1.34
N GLN A 23 0.89 -13.00 -1.84
CA GLN A 23 0.79 -12.54 -3.24
C GLN A 23 0.37 -11.08 -3.39
N LEU A 24 -0.48 -10.54 -2.51
CA LEU A 24 -1.11 -9.24 -2.72
C LEU A 24 -1.75 -8.70 -1.45
N PHE A 25 -1.57 -7.41 -1.18
CA PHE A 25 -2.17 -6.71 -0.04
C PHE A 25 -2.67 -5.33 -0.51
N GLU A 26 -3.97 -5.07 -0.34
CA GLU A 26 -4.58 -3.74 -0.52
C GLU A 26 -4.84 -3.13 0.85
N LEU A 27 -4.37 -1.90 1.04
CA LEU A 27 -4.48 -1.18 2.30
C LEU A 27 -5.16 0.16 2.10
N ILE A 28 -6.25 0.40 2.83
CA ILE A 28 -6.90 1.70 2.91
C ILE A 28 -6.41 2.40 4.18
N VAL A 29 -5.68 3.51 4.00
CA VAL A 29 -5.12 4.29 5.10
C VAL A 29 -6.06 5.44 5.41
N LYS A 30 -6.71 5.36 6.59
CA LYS A 30 -7.60 6.41 7.12
C LYS A 30 -6.88 7.37 8.09
N HIS A 31 -5.81 6.88 8.74
CA HIS A 31 -4.95 7.65 9.65
C HIS A 31 -3.49 7.21 9.49
N SER A 32 -2.54 8.15 9.46
CA SER A 32 -1.10 7.85 9.31
C SER A 32 -0.50 7.08 10.47
N TYR A 33 -1.01 7.26 11.69
CA TYR A 33 -0.54 6.53 12.87
C TYR A 33 -0.77 5.02 12.72
N ASP A 34 -1.98 4.63 12.31
CA ASP A 34 -2.36 3.23 12.07
C ASP A 34 -1.49 2.61 10.97
N PHE A 35 -1.08 3.43 9.99
CA PHE A 35 -0.21 3.01 8.92
C PHE A 35 1.20 2.65 9.39
N GLU A 36 1.84 3.48 10.23
CA GLU A 36 3.19 3.18 10.71
C GLU A 36 3.22 1.95 11.63
N VAL A 37 2.19 1.80 12.47
CA VAL A 37 2.01 0.60 13.33
C VAL A 37 1.83 -0.66 12.47
N PHE A 38 1.04 -0.59 11.40
CA PHE A 38 0.90 -1.68 10.43
C PHE A 38 2.23 -2.03 9.75
N LEU A 39 3.00 -1.04 9.31
CA LEU A 39 4.29 -1.27 8.65
C LEU A 39 5.30 -1.95 9.58
N LYS A 40 5.31 -1.57 10.88
CA LYS A 40 6.19 -2.14 11.90
C LYS A 40 5.80 -3.57 12.28
N SER A 41 4.50 -3.87 12.35
CA SER A 41 4.00 -5.20 12.73
C SER A 41 4.09 -6.22 11.60
N SER A 42 4.04 -5.78 10.34
CA SER A 42 4.08 -6.66 9.18
C SER A 42 5.49 -7.13 8.76
N GLN A 43 6.54 -6.83 9.53
CA GLN A 43 7.96 -6.83 9.10
C GLN A 43 8.47 -8.06 8.32
N ASP A 44 7.86 -9.24 8.47
CA ASP A 44 8.27 -10.49 7.81
C ASP A 44 7.37 -10.95 6.66
N THR A 45 6.34 -10.17 6.31
CA THR A 45 5.47 -10.48 5.17
C THR A 45 6.01 -9.85 3.90
N PHE A 46 6.60 -10.69 3.04
CA PHE A 46 6.95 -10.32 1.68
C PHE A 46 5.68 -10.35 0.82
N THR A 47 5.24 -9.18 0.38
CA THR A 47 4.06 -9.05 -0.46
C THR A 47 4.51 -8.69 -1.87
N LYS A 48 4.23 -9.52 -2.87
CA LYS A 48 4.63 -9.24 -4.26
C LYS A 48 4.04 -7.93 -4.78
N LYS A 49 2.82 -7.58 -4.38
CA LYS A 49 2.10 -6.36 -4.79
C LYS A 49 1.49 -5.64 -3.58
N LEU A 50 1.69 -4.32 -3.47
CA LEU A 50 1.07 -3.49 -2.43
C LEU A 50 0.32 -2.33 -3.07
N LEU A 51 -0.98 -2.21 -2.77
CA LEU A 51 -1.82 -1.07 -3.16
C LEU A 51 -2.18 -0.28 -1.90
N ILE A 52 -2.05 1.04 -1.97
CA ILE A 52 -2.39 1.94 -0.86
C ILE A 52 -3.31 3.04 -1.35
N SER A 53 -4.48 3.14 -0.75
CA SER A 53 -5.37 4.28 -0.92
C SER A 53 -5.31 5.13 0.34
N ASN A 54 -4.59 6.26 0.28
CA ASN A 54 -4.49 7.19 1.37
C ASN A 54 -5.61 8.22 1.27
N ILE A 55 -6.60 8.09 2.15
CA ILE A 55 -7.71 9.05 2.26
C ILE A 55 -7.48 10.05 3.39
N THR A 56 -6.31 10.00 4.03
CA THR A 56 -5.96 10.87 5.15
C THR A 56 -5.56 12.25 4.63
N LYS A 57 -6.49 13.18 4.67
CA LYS A 57 -6.33 14.54 4.13
C LYS A 57 -5.05 15.23 4.64
N GLY A 58 -4.22 15.70 3.71
CA GLY A 58 -3.05 16.52 4.02
C GLY A 58 -1.90 15.78 4.73
N GLN A 59 -1.94 14.45 4.85
CA GLN A 59 -0.86 13.68 5.47
C GLN A 59 -0.03 12.95 4.42
N ASP A 60 1.23 13.34 4.33
CA ASP A 60 2.22 12.67 3.48
C ASP A 60 2.66 11.34 4.10
N ILE A 61 2.40 10.24 3.41
CA ILE A 61 2.79 8.89 3.82
C ILE A 61 4.08 8.43 3.13
N LEU A 62 4.55 9.16 2.11
CA LEU A 62 5.68 8.78 1.29
C LEU A 62 6.99 8.60 2.09
N PRO A 63 7.32 9.43 3.10
CA PRO A 63 8.50 9.20 3.94
C PRO A 63 8.48 7.85 4.67
N SER A 64 7.30 7.45 5.17
CA SER A 64 7.10 6.17 5.85
C SER A 64 7.23 5.00 4.86
N ILE A 65 6.66 5.14 3.66
CA ILE A 65 6.81 4.15 2.57
C ILE A 65 8.27 3.96 2.22
N LYS A 66 9.02 5.04 2.00
CA LYS A 66 10.45 4.96 1.68
C LYS A 66 11.22 4.23 2.79
N THR A 67 10.92 4.54 4.04
CA THR A 67 11.62 3.96 5.19
C THR A 67 11.35 2.47 5.37
N TYR A 68 10.08 2.07 5.34
CA TYR A 68 9.69 0.72 5.72
C TYR A 68 9.48 -0.23 4.56
N ILE A 69 9.12 0.26 3.37
CA ILE A 69 8.85 -0.55 2.18
C ILE A 69 10.04 -0.51 1.21
N MET A 70 10.51 0.70 0.84
CA MET A 70 11.55 0.86 -0.18
C MET A 70 12.92 0.39 0.31
N LYS A 71 13.42 0.98 1.41
CA LYS A 71 14.74 0.63 1.98
C LYS A 71 14.84 -0.84 2.38
N LYS A 72 13.73 -1.43 2.81
CA LYS A 72 13.63 -2.85 3.17
C LYS A 72 13.28 -3.78 2.00
N ARG A 73 13.04 -3.25 0.79
CA ARG A 73 12.72 -3.99 -0.46
C ARG A 73 11.59 -5.02 -0.28
N ARG A 74 10.51 -4.63 0.39
CA ARG A 74 9.46 -5.56 0.84
C ARG A 74 8.43 -5.95 -0.24
N VAL A 75 8.43 -5.24 -1.35
CA VAL A 75 7.43 -5.38 -2.42
C VAL A 75 8.10 -5.36 -3.78
N LYS A 76 7.47 -6.00 -4.77
CA LYS A 76 7.92 -5.93 -6.17
C LYS A 76 7.13 -4.91 -6.98
N TYR A 77 5.84 -4.76 -6.67
CA TYR A 77 4.95 -3.78 -7.30
C TYR A 77 4.30 -2.92 -6.23
N LEU A 78 4.25 -1.62 -6.47
CA LEU A 78 3.68 -0.63 -5.56
C LEU A 78 2.74 0.29 -6.33
N ALA A 79 1.56 0.56 -5.78
CA ALA A 79 0.71 1.65 -6.23
C ALA A 79 0.18 2.41 -5.02
N ILE A 80 0.24 3.74 -5.08
CA ILE A 80 -0.26 4.60 -4.00
C ILE A 80 -1.10 5.70 -4.63
N ASN A 81 -2.37 5.74 -4.23
CA ASN A 81 -3.24 6.88 -4.45
C ASN A 81 -3.22 7.74 -3.19
N GLY A 82 -3.04 9.05 -3.35
CA GLY A 82 -2.83 9.95 -2.21
C GLY A 82 -1.42 9.91 -1.63
N ALA A 83 -0.41 9.75 -2.49
CA ALA A 83 0.99 9.62 -2.07
C ALA A 83 1.55 10.95 -1.55
N LEU A 84 1.23 12.05 -2.24
CA LEU A 84 1.64 13.40 -1.90
C LEU A 84 0.44 14.34 -2.03
N PHE A 85 0.17 15.13 -1.00
CA PHE A 85 -0.89 16.13 -1.04
C PHE A 85 -0.33 17.46 -1.53
N ARG A 86 -0.90 17.99 -2.63
CA ARG A 86 -0.69 19.38 -3.05
C ARG A 86 -1.53 20.34 -2.20
N SER A 87 -2.68 19.87 -1.73
CA SER A 87 -3.56 20.54 -0.78
C SER A 87 -4.40 19.50 -0.02
N GLU A 88 -5.21 19.92 0.95
CA GLU A 88 -6.08 19.02 1.73
C GLU A 88 -7.02 18.15 0.85
N PHE A 89 -7.40 18.63 -0.34
CA PHE A 89 -8.36 17.98 -1.24
C PHE A 89 -7.74 17.43 -2.53
N VAL A 90 -6.48 17.77 -2.80
CA VAL A 90 -5.80 17.39 -4.05
C VAL A 90 -4.53 16.63 -3.71
N SER A 91 -4.47 15.39 -4.16
CA SER A 91 -3.33 14.51 -3.96
C SER A 91 -2.94 13.81 -5.24
N ASP A 92 -1.65 13.61 -5.43
CA ASP A 92 -1.13 12.87 -6.57
C ASP A 92 -1.05 11.37 -6.26
N GLU A 93 -1.27 10.56 -7.30
CA GLU A 93 -0.79 9.18 -7.28
C GLU A 93 0.74 9.16 -7.36
N LEU A 94 1.37 8.21 -6.66
CA LEU A 94 2.83 8.03 -6.71
C LEU A 94 3.33 7.80 -8.15
N PHE A 95 2.53 7.14 -8.97
CA PHE A 95 2.85 6.87 -10.37
C PHE A 95 3.06 8.14 -11.21
N SER A 96 2.42 9.24 -10.83
CA SER A 96 2.53 10.54 -11.53
C SER A 96 3.76 11.35 -11.10
N LEU A 97 4.50 10.90 -10.09
CA LEU A 97 5.70 11.58 -9.57
C LEU A 97 6.95 10.94 -10.19
N GLU A 98 7.38 11.42 -11.37
CA GLU A 98 8.43 10.74 -12.15
C GLU A 98 9.74 10.51 -11.40
N ASP A 99 10.21 11.49 -10.64
CA ASP A 99 11.49 11.39 -9.92
C ASP A 99 11.40 10.37 -8.77
N GLU A 100 10.25 10.31 -8.11
CA GLU A 100 9.94 9.30 -7.11
C GLU A 100 9.90 7.91 -7.74
N VAL A 101 9.20 7.73 -8.85
CA VAL A 101 9.13 6.45 -9.58
C VAL A 101 10.54 5.97 -9.97
N LYS A 102 11.41 6.87 -10.44
CA LYS A 102 12.80 6.56 -10.75
C LYS A 102 13.57 6.12 -9.50
N GLU A 103 13.37 6.79 -8.36
CA GLU A 103 14.00 6.42 -7.09
C GLU A 103 13.57 5.01 -6.66
N PHE A 104 12.28 4.69 -6.66
CA PHE A 104 11.79 3.35 -6.32
C PHE A 104 12.36 2.25 -7.24
N MET A 105 12.56 2.56 -8.52
CA MET A 105 13.13 1.62 -9.49
C MET A 105 14.56 1.21 -9.13
N LEU A 106 15.36 2.09 -8.50
CA LEU A 106 16.71 1.76 -8.01
C LEU A 106 16.70 0.68 -6.91
N TYR A 107 15.55 0.45 -6.29
CA TYR A 107 15.33 -0.59 -5.28
C TYR A 107 14.62 -1.83 -5.84
N ASP A 108 14.52 -1.97 -7.17
CA ASP A 108 13.77 -3.02 -7.88
C ASP A 108 12.26 -3.03 -7.57
N ILE A 109 11.72 -1.86 -7.23
CA ILE A 109 10.28 -1.67 -6.98
C ILE A 109 9.64 -1.02 -8.20
N LYS A 110 8.66 -1.71 -8.78
CA LYS A 110 7.91 -1.23 -9.94
C LYS A 110 6.67 -0.47 -9.50
N VAL A 111 6.72 0.85 -9.60
CA VAL A 111 5.54 1.69 -9.36
C VAL A 111 4.58 1.59 -10.54
N LYS A 112 3.28 1.47 -10.26
CA LYS A 112 2.18 1.44 -11.23
C LYS A 112 1.06 2.38 -10.79
N SER A 113 0.22 2.81 -11.73
CA SER A 113 -1.03 3.51 -11.38
C SER A 113 -1.91 2.63 -10.52
N TYR A 114 -2.73 3.25 -9.65
CA TYR A 114 -3.57 2.52 -8.71
C TYR A 114 -4.50 1.54 -9.42
N TYR A 115 -5.33 2.05 -10.34
CA TYR A 115 -6.25 1.24 -11.13
C TYR A 115 -5.54 0.25 -12.05
N GLY A 116 -4.37 0.62 -12.60
CA GLY A 116 -3.59 -0.29 -13.43
C GLY A 116 -3.06 -1.50 -12.65
N LEU A 117 -2.68 -1.32 -11.39
CA LEU A 117 -2.24 -2.43 -10.54
C LEU A 117 -3.44 -3.25 -10.01
N ALA A 118 -4.58 -2.60 -9.76
CA ALA A 118 -5.82 -3.23 -9.31
C ALA A 118 -6.49 -4.09 -10.39
N ILE A 119 -6.58 -3.63 -11.64
CA ILE A 119 -7.14 -4.43 -12.75
C ILE A 119 -6.29 -5.69 -13.00
N ASN A 120 -4.96 -5.56 -12.93
CA ASN A 120 -4.06 -6.73 -13.00
C ASN A 120 -4.20 -7.67 -11.79
N MET A 121 -4.91 -7.27 -10.73
CA MET A 121 -5.30 -8.15 -9.62
C MET A 121 -6.57 -8.91 -9.98
N ASP A 122 -7.57 -8.27 -10.58
CA ASP A 122 -8.82 -8.95 -10.99
C ASP A 122 -8.53 -10.11 -11.93
N ASP A 123 -7.63 -9.91 -12.89
CA ASP A 123 -7.23 -10.98 -13.81
C ASP A 123 -6.48 -12.12 -13.09
N PHE A 124 -5.66 -11.81 -12.09
CA PHE A 124 -5.03 -12.83 -11.25
C PHE A 124 -6.06 -13.61 -10.41
N MET A 125 -7.10 -12.94 -9.90
CA MET A 125 -8.16 -13.59 -9.13
C MET A 125 -9.03 -14.51 -10.01
N LYS A 126 -9.26 -14.16 -11.28
CA LYS A 126 -9.96 -15.03 -12.23
C LYS A 126 -9.22 -16.33 -12.52
N GLU A 127 -7.89 -16.34 -12.46
CA GLU A 127 -7.07 -17.54 -12.70
C GLU A 127 -7.00 -18.48 -11.49
N VAL A 128 -7.30 -17.97 -10.29
CA VAL A 128 -7.16 -18.71 -9.02
C VAL A 128 -8.50 -19.29 -8.52
N ILE A 129 -9.64 -18.84 -9.05
CA ILE A 129 -11.00 -19.32 -8.71
C ILE A 129 -11.48 -20.37 -9.70
#